data_AF-A0A7S3N344-F1
#
_entry.id   AF-A0A7S3N344-F1
#
_cell.length_a   1.000
_cell.length_b   1.000
_cell.length_c   1.000
_cell.angle_alpha   90.00
_cell.angle_beta   90.00
_cell.angle_gamma   90.00
#
_symmetry.space_group_name_H-M   'P 1'
#
loop_
_entity.id
_entity.type
_entity.pdbx_description
1 polymer ?
#
loop_
_entity_poly.entity_id
_entity_poly.type
_entity_poly.pdbx_seq_one_letter_code
_entity_poly.pdbx_strand_id
1 'polypeptide(L)'
;MLKLSRAERRASELDTTDLPVSKEILDWIHFNSDFKSTDKSFDSVKSIALAHEDERMDLRPYMIESPFVCTTTDKFQKVLDIFRANQLRQICVINPVDGSLQGVISREDIFAYMSL
;
A
#
# COMPACT_ATOMS: atom_id res chain seq x y z
N MET A 1 -27.47 20.38 -14.70
CA MET A 1 -27.24 20.10 -13.26
C MET A 1 -27.65 18.65 -13.02
N LEU A 2 -26.68 17.73 -12.99
CA LEU A 2 -26.92 16.29 -12.81
C LEU A 2 -27.15 16.02 -11.32
N LYS A 3 -28.33 15.51 -10.98
CA LYS A 3 -28.71 15.15 -9.61
C LYS A 3 -28.14 13.77 -9.29
N LEU A 4 -27.01 13.71 -8.59
CA LEU A 4 -26.56 12.48 -7.92
C LEU A 4 -27.61 12.10 -6.87
N SER A 5 -28.14 10.88 -6.96
CA SER A 5 -29.16 10.39 -6.05
C SER A 5 -28.58 10.27 -4.66
N ARG A 6 -29.32 10.80 -3.68
CA ARG A 6 -28.97 10.90 -2.25
C ARG A 6 -28.81 9.53 -1.54
N ALA A 7 -28.87 8.41 -2.27
CA ALA A 7 -29.08 7.08 -1.72
C ALA A 7 -27.84 6.44 -1.10
N GLU A 8 -26.62 6.87 -1.46
CA GLU A 8 -25.38 6.23 -0.99
C GLU A 8 -24.82 6.83 0.32
N ARG A 9 -25.47 7.86 0.89
CA ARG A 9 -24.96 8.64 2.04
C ARG A 9 -25.20 8.01 3.43
N ARG A 10 -25.33 6.70 3.57
CA ARG A 10 -25.57 6.08 4.90
C ARG A 10 -24.31 5.81 5.74
N ALA A 11 -23.13 6.20 5.27
CA ALA A 11 -21.87 5.95 6.00
C ALA A 11 -20.98 7.21 6.23
N SER A 12 -21.48 8.41 5.90
CA SER A 12 -20.67 9.64 5.85
C SER A 12 -21.33 10.81 6.59
N GLU A 13 -21.82 10.57 7.81
CA GLU A 13 -22.57 11.58 8.57
C GLU A 13 -21.71 12.75 9.10
N LEU A 14 -20.38 12.68 8.95
CA LEU A 14 -19.42 13.69 9.46
C LEU A 14 -18.56 14.36 8.38
N ASP A 15 -18.73 13.97 7.11
CA ASP A 15 -18.01 14.64 6.01
C ASP A 15 -18.78 15.90 5.61
N THR A 16 -18.39 17.02 6.22
CA THR A 16 -18.97 18.35 5.97
C THR A 16 -18.38 19.01 4.73
N THR A 17 -17.36 18.41 4.12
CA THR A 17 -16.72 18.93 2.92
C THR A 17 -17.34 18.31 1.68
N ASP A 18 -17.84 19.16 0.78
CA ASP A 18 -18.26 18.69 -0.54
C ASP A 18 -17.04 18.15 -1.28
N LEU A 19 -17.10 16.88 -1.69
CA LEU A 19 -16.05 16.29 -2.53
C LEU A 19 -15.90 17.12 -3.81
N PRO A 20 -14.66 17.35 -4.28
CA PRO A 20 -14.44 18.08 -5.52
C PRO A 20 -15.12 17.35 -6.67
N VAL A 21 -16.18 17.96 -7.20
CA VAL A 21 -16.91 17.42 -8.36
C VAL A 21 -16.07 17.72 -9.60
N SER A 22 -15.21 16.77 -9.97
CA SER A 22 -14.61 16.74 -11.30
C SER A 22 -15.71 16.56 -12.36
N LYS A 23 -15.66 17.37 -13.44
CA LYS A 23 -16.51 17.14 -14.63
C LYS A 23 -16.00 15.99 -15.49
N GLU A 24 -14.74 15.62 -15.31
CA GLU A 24 -14.11 14.55 -16.05
C GLU A 24 -14.49 13.24 -15.38
N ILE A 25 -15.33 12.47 -16.06
CA ILE A 25 -15.60 11.07 -15.71
C ILE A 25 -14.29 10.34 -16.00
N LEU A 26 -13.55 10.01 -14.93
CA LEU A 26 -12.33 9.22 -15.05
C LEU A 26 -12.73 7.86 -15.64
N ASP A 27 -12.12 7.49 -16.78
CA ASP A 27 -12.36 6.18 -17.39
C ASP A 27 -11.95 5.07 -16.42
N TRP A 28 -12.69 3.95 -16.42
CA TRP A 28 -12.46 2.81 -15.52
C TRP A 28 -11.03 2.26 -15.66
N ILE A 29 -10.43 2.46 -16.84
CA ILE A 29 -9.05 2.08 -17.17
C ILE A 29 -8.03 2.79 -16.27
N HIS A 30 -8.33 3.99 -15.79
CA HIS A 30 -7.46 4.72 -14.85
C HIS A 30 -7.49 4.14 -13.43
N PHE A 31 -8.47 3.29 -13.13
CA PHE A 31 -8.55 2.53 -11.88
C PHE A 31 -8.04 1.09 -12.02
N ASN A 32 -7.58 0.69 -13.21
CA ASN A 32 -6.80 -0.54 -13.37
C ASN A 32 -5.40 -0.30 -12.80
N SER A 33 -5.31 -0.28 -11.47
CA SER A 33 -4.07 -0.63 -10.81
C SER A 33 -3.63 -1.97 -11.36
N ASP A 34 -2.36 -2.06 -11.72
CA ASP A 34 -1.81 -3.29 -12.28
C ASP A 34 -2.03 -4.43 -11.29
N PHE A 35 -2.96 -5.32 -11.65
CA PHE A 35 -3.37 -6.46 -10.83
C PHE A 35 -2.19 -7.37 -10.49
N LYS A 36 -1.13 -7.35 -11.30
CA LYS A 36 0.08 -8.14 -11.09
C LYS A 36 1.14 -7.43 -10.26
N SER A 37 0.93 -6.15 -9.93
CA SER A 37 1.93 -5.29 -9.29
C SER A 37 3.30 -5.41 -9.97
N THR A 38 3.32 -5.42 -11.30
CA THR A 38 4.57 -5.39 -12.06
C THR A 38 5.25 -4.05 -11.82
N ASP A 39 6.47 -4.13 -11.29
CA ASP A 39 7.29 -2.98 -11.02
C ASP A 39 7.58 -2.27 -12.35
N LYS A 40 7.14 -1.01 -12.49
CA LYS A 40 7.51 -0.19 -13.65
C LYS A 40 9.02 0.04 -13.63
N SER A 41 9.63 0.08 -14.82
CA SER A 41 11.05 0.40 -14.92
C SER A 41 11.30 1.80 -14.35
N PHE A 42 12.31 1.91 -13.48
CA PHE A 42 12.75 3.17 -12.88
C PHE A 42 13.02 4.25 -13.95
N ASP A 43 13.62 3.86 -15.08
CA ASP A 43 13.97 4.77 -16.16
C ASP A 43 12.76 5.50 -16.75
N SER A 44 11.59 4.85 -16.72
CA SER A 44 10.34 5.45 -17.23
C SER A 44 9.78 6.56 -16.33
N VAL A 45 10.09 6.53 -15.03
CA VAL A 45 9.53 7.45 -14.02
C VAL A 45 10.54 8.52 -13.62
N LYS A 46 11.83 8.28 -13.88
CA LYS A 46 12.93 9.17 -13.50
C LYS A 46 12.75 10.60 -14.00
N SER A 47 12.40 10.78 -15.28
CA SER A 47 12.21 12.11 -15.87
C SER A 47 11.07 12.89 -15.22
N ILE A 48 10.00 12.21 -14.82
CA ILE A 48 8.86 12.81 -14.13
C ILE A 48 9.25 13.22 -12.72
N ALA A 49 9.96 12.35 -11.99
CA ALA A 49 10.41 12.66 -10.63
C ALA A 49 11.36 13.88 -10.61
N LEU A 50 12.30 13.95 -11.55
CA LEU A 50 13.23 15.09 -11.67
C LEU A 50 12.54 16.40 -12.08
N ALA A 51 11.43 16.33 -12.83
CA ALA A 51 10.69 17.52 -13.24
C ALA A 51 9.86 18.14 -12.11
N HIS A 52 9.56 17.37 -11.06
CA HIS A 52 8.65 17.74 -9.97
C HIS A 52 9.28 17.50 -8.58
N GLU A 53 10.58 17.75 -8.43
CA GLU A 53 11.30 17.49 -7.17
C GLU A 53 10.78 18.29 -5.97
N ASP A 54 10.27 19.50 -6.24
CA ASP A 54 9.75 20.40 -5.20
C ASP A 54 8.30 20.09 -4.78
N GLU A 55 7.63 19.19 -5.49
CA GLU A 55 6.23 18.85 -5.24
C GLU A 55 6.09 17.72 -4.21
N ARG A 56 5.04 17.81 -3.38
CA ARG A 56 4.72 16.77 -2.40
C ARG A 56 3.80 15.74 -3.03
N MET A 57 4.22 14.49 -3.03
CA MET A 57 3.38 13.36 -3.44
C MET A 57 2.61 12.79 -2.25
N ASP A 58 1.29 12.72 -2.37
CA ASP A 58 0.46 11.98 -1.41
C ASP A 58 0.40 10.50 -1.80
N LEU A 59 1.14 9.67 -1.06
CA LEU A 59 1.18 8.22 -1.28
C LEU A 59 0.12 7.47 -0.47
N ARG A 60 -0.55 8.11 0.49
CA ARG A 60 -1.51 7.46 1.39
C ARG A 60 -2.60 6.64 0.67
N PRO A 61 -3.24 7.12 -0.42
CA PRO A 61 -4.27 6.33 -1.11
C PRO A 61 -3.71 5.13 -1.89
N TYR A 62 -2.40 5.10 -2.13
CA TYR A 62 -1.71 4.03 -2.88
C TYR A 62 -0.96 3.05 -1.97
N MET A 63 -0.92 3.31 -0.66
CA MET A 63 -0.28 2.44 0.32
C MET A 63 -1.23 1.35 0.81
N ILE A 64 -0.66 0.23 1.23
CA ILE A 64 -1.41 -0.80 1.95
C ILE A 64 -1.76 -0.25 3.33
N GLU A 65 -3.04 -0.06 3.61
CA GLU A 65 -3.52 0.55 4.85
C GLU A 65 -3.18 -0.27 6.10
N SER A 66 -3.27 -1.60 5.99
CA SER A 66 -2.99 -2.54 7.08
C SER A 66 -2.03 -3.64 6.62
N PRO A 67 -0.72 -3.35 6.58
CA PRO A 67 0.27 -4.34 6.19
C PRO A 67 0.41 -5.43 7.25
N PHE A 68 0.83 -6.63 6.84
CA PHE A 68 1.25 -7.66 7.78
C PHE A 68 2.55 -7.22 8.46
N VAL A 69 2.57 -7.30 9.79
CA VAL A 69 3.71 -6.94 10.62
C VAL A 69 4.08 -8.09 11.55
N CYS A 70 5.35 -8.18 11.89
CA CYS A 70 5.85 -9.03 12.96
C CYS A 70 6.69 -8.19 13.92
N THR A 71 6.84 -8.66 15.15
CA THR A 71 7.61 -7.96 16.18
C THR A 71 9.04 -8.49 16.23
N THR A 72 9.98 -7.68 16.73
CA THR A 72 11.37 -8.12 16.95
C THR A 72 11.50 -9.32 17.91
N THR A 73 10.49 -9.57 18.73
CA THR A 73 10.43 -10.68 19.69
C THR A 73 9.72 -11.93 19.15
N ASP A 74 9.14 -11.87 17.95
CA ASP A 74 8.42 -13.02 17.38
C ASP A 74 9.38 -14.14 17.00
N LYS A 75 8.96 -15.38 17.27
CA LYS A 75 9.72 -16.56 16.86
C LYS A 75 9.73 -16.66 15.33
N PHE A 76 10.88 -17.00 14.76
CA PHE A 76 11.03 -17.15 13.31
C PHE A 76 9.99 -18.09 12.68
N GLN A 77 9.65 -19.21 13.34
CA GLN A 77 8.63 -20.13 12.83
C GLN A 77 7.25 -19.46 12.64
N LYS A 78 6.83 -18.59 13.57
CA LYS A 78 5.58 -17.83 13.44
C LYS A 78 5.63 -16.91 12.22
N VAL A 79 6.76 -16.21 12.04
CA VAL A 79 6.97 -15.33 10.88
C VAL A 79 6.89 -16.14 9.59
N LEU A 80 7.55 -17.31 9.55
CA LEU A 80 7.53 -18.22 8.41
C LEU A 80 6.12 -18.71 8.06
N ASP A 81 5.34 -19.10 9.07
CA ASP A 81 3.97 -19.58 8.89
C ASP A 81 3.06 -18.47 8.34
N ILE A 82 3.14 -17.27 8.90
CA ILE A 82 2.41 -16.08 8.39
C ILE A 82 2.81 -15.80 6.95
N PHE A 83 4.10 -15.84 6.66
CA PHE A 83 4.65 -15.53 5.35
C PHE A 83 4.18 -16.53 4.28
N ARG A 84 4.19 -17.83 4.60
CA ARG A 84 3.74 -18.91 3.71
C ARG A 84 2.22 -18.92 3.53
N ALA A 85 1.46 -18.78 4.63
CA ALA A 85 -0.01 -18.82 4.60
C ALA A 85 -0.61 -17.66 3.79
N ASN A 86 -0.01 -16.48 3.89
CA ASN A 86 -0.47 -15.27 3.20
C ASN A 86 0.32 -14.98 1.90
N GLN A 87 1.23 -15.88 1.50
CA GLN A 87 2.06 -15.76 0.30
C GLN A 87 2.76 -14.39 0.16
N LEU A 88 3.24 -13.83 1.26
CA LEU A 88 3.77 -12.47 1.29
C LEU A 88 5.00 -12.30 0.37
N ARG A 89 5.24 -11.09 -0.10
CA ARG A 89 6.52 -10.69 -0.74
C ARG A 89 7.49 -10.14 0.30
N GLN A 90 6.95 -9.40 1.26
CA GLN A 90 7.67 -8.69 2.31
C GLN A 90 6.83 -8.69 3.59
N ILE A 91 7.46 -8.67 4.75
CA ILE A 91 6.82 -8.44 6.04
C ILE A 91 7.63 -7.42 6.84
N CYS A 92 6.95 -6.43 7.42
CA CYS A 92 7.62 -5.41 8.22
C CYS A 92 7.91 -5.95 9.62
N VAL A 93 9.10 -5.65 10.14
CA VAL A 93 9.50 -5.95 11.52
C VAL A 93 9.39 -4.65 12.32
N ILE A 94 8.55 -4.65 13.35
CA ILE A 94 8.33 -3.51 14.22
C ILE A 94 8.83 -3.78 15.64
N ASN A 95 9.23 -2.72 16.34
CA ASN A 95 9.51 -2.80 17.76
C ASN A 95 8.18 -2.86 18.54
N PRO A 96 8.00 -3.83 19.45
CA PRO A 96 6.74 -4.00 20.19
C PRO A 96 6.45 -2.88 21.21
N VAL A 97 7.45 -2.07 21.58
CA VAL A 97 7.30 -1.02 22.60
C VAL A 97 6.82 0.30 21.98
N ASP A 98 7.43 0.72 20.88
CA ASP A 98 7.20 2.04 20.26
C ASP A 98 6.55 1.96 18.86
N GLY A 99 6.39 0.76 18.29
CA GLY A 99 5.84 0.57 16.95
C GLY A 99 6.77 1.02 15.81
N SER A 100 8.01 1.40 16.11
CA SER A 100 8.98 1.84 15.10
C SER A 100 9.37 0.71 14.15
N LEU A 101 9.60 1.03 12.89
CA LEU A 101 10.10 0.08 11.89
C LEU A 101 11.56 -0.26 12.18
N GLN A 102 11.84 -1.54 12.38
CA GLN A 102 13.18 -2.06 12.67
C GLN A 102 13.81 -2.76 11.46
N GLY A 103 12.98 -3.24 10.53
CA GLY A 103 13.47 -3.88 9.32
C GLY A 103 12.34 -4.42 8.44
N VAL A 104 12.73 -5.02 7.31
CA VAL A 104 11.83 -5.70 6.39
C VAL A 104 12.42 -7.06 6.08
N ILE A 105 11.60 -8.11 6.17
CA ILE A 105 11.98 -9.48 5.80
C ILE A 105 11.36 -9.79 4.45
N SER A 106 12.20 -10.18 3.49
CA SER A 106 11.81 -10.60 2.16
C SER A 106 11.77 -12.14 2.03
N ARG A 107 11.31 -12.62 0.87
CA ARG A 107 11.42 -14.05 0.52
C ARG A 107 12.86 -14.55 0.56
N GLU A 108 13.79 -13.77 0.03
CA GLU A 108 15.20 -14.16 -0.09
C GLU A 108 15.82 -14.38 1.28
N ASP A 109 15.50 -13.50 2.23
CA ASP A 109 15.95 -13.62 3.62
C ASP A 109 15.44 -14.91 4.26
N ILE A 110 14.17 -15.24 4.05
CA ILE A 110 13.58 -16.47 4.58
C ILE A 110 14.22 -17.70 3.93
N PHE A 111 14.41 -17.70 2.61
CA PHE A 111 15.02 -18.81 1.88
C PHE A 111 16.45 -19.09 2.33
N ALA A 112 17.22 -18.07 2.75
CA ALA A 112 18.56 -18.27 3.29
C ALA A 112 18.60 -19.17 4.55
N TYR A 113 17.52 -19.17 5.34
CA TYR A 113 17.40 -19.97 6.57
C TYR A 113 16.51 -21.21 6.41
N MET A 114 15.81 -21.35 5.29
CA MET A 114 15.13 -22.58 4.94
C MET A 114 16.12 -23.49 4.21
N SER A 115 16.67 -24.47 4.92
CA SER A 115 17.34 -25.60 4.30
C SER A 115 16.31 -26.35 3.43
N LEU A 116 16.35 -26.12 2.12
CA LEU A 116 15.72 -26.98 1.12
C LEU A 116 16.50 -28.29 1.02
#